data_AF-A0A2W4JJD9-F1
#
_entry.id   AF-A0A2W4JJD9-F1
#
_cell.length_a   1.000
_cell.length_b   1.000
_cell.length_c   1.000
_cell.angle_alpha   90.00
_cell.angle_beta   90.00
_cell.angle_gamma   90.00
#
_symmetry.space_group_name_H-M   'P 1'
#
loop_
_entity.id
_entity.type
_entity.pdbx_description
1 polymer ?
#
loop_
_entity_poly.entity_id
_entity_poly.type
_entity_poly.pdbx_seq_one_letter_code
_entity_poly.pdbx_strand_id
1 'polypeptide(L)'
;MAPLRSYVAGTWFTPSDEGAPLRDAATGEEVARISTTGVDMAAALEYGRTVGGPALRELTFHQRAALLKVLASHLREHREELYQLSYRTGATLADSKFDIDGGIG
;
A
#
# COMPACT_ATOMS: atom_id res chain seq x y z
N MET A 1 9.13 17.93 -4.68
CA MET A 1 8.65 16.85 -3.80
C MET A 1 9.36 15.56 -4.17
N ALA A 2 9.58 14.63 -3.23
CA ALA A 2 10.19 13.33 -3.56
C ALA A 2 9.18 12.38 -4.25
N PRO A 3 9.62 11.52 -5.19
CA PRO A 3 8.75 10.52 -5.80
C PRO A 3 8.34 9.45 -4.77
N LEU A 4 7.07 9.04 -4.83
CA LEU A 4 6.58 7.91 -4.05
C LEU A 4 7.14 6.61 -4.65
N ARG A 5 7.87 5.85 -3.84
CA ARG A 5 8.48 4.58 -4.24
C ARG A 5 7.42 3.48 -4.34
N SER A 6 7.61 2.57 -5.30
CA SER A 6 6.79 1.35 -5.42
C SER A 6 7.56 0.15 -4.88
N TYR A 7 6.91 -0.72 -4.09
CA TYR A 7 7.50 -1.99 -3.69
C TYR A 7 7.12 -3.07 -4.70
N VAL A 8 8.07 -3.49 -5.55
CA VAL A 8 7.84 -4.43 -6.67
C VAL A 8 8.96 -5.46 -6.71
N ALA A 9 8.61 -6.71 -7.01
CA ALA A 9 9.56 -7.83 -7.10
C ALA A 9 10.53 -7.96 -5.90
N GLY A 10 10.04 -7.67 -4.68
CA GLY A 10 10.84 -7.77 -3.45
C GLY A 10 11.77 -6.59 -3.16
N THR A 11 11.69 -5.49 -3.91
CA THR A 11 12.55 -4.31 -3.70
C THR A 11 11.78 -2.99 -3.81
N TRP A 12 12.33 -1.94 -3.19
CA TRP A 12 11.84 -0.58 -3.35
C TRP A 12 12.37 0.03 -4.64
N PHE A 13 11.48 0.28 -5.59
CA PHE A 13 11.75 0.94 -6.86
C PHE A 13 11.48 2.45 -6.76
N THR A 14 12.40 3.26 -7.27
CA THR A 14 12.23 4.72 -7.40
C THR A 14 12.18 5.06 -8.89
N PRO A 15 11.12 5.71 -9.39
CA PRO A 15 11.03 6.10 -10.79
C PRO A 15 12.10 7.13 -11.16
N SER A 16 12.55 7.11 -12.42
CA SER A 16 13.61 7.99 -12.92
C SER A 16 13.09 9.28 -13.56
N ASP A 17 11.78 9.39 -13.80
CA ASP A 17 11.13 10.57 -14.37
C ASP A 17 10.56 11.49 -13.28
N GLU A 18 10.03 12.64 -13.68
CA GLU A 18 9.46 13.60 -12.73
C GLU A 18 8.12 13.14 -12.14
N GLY A 19 7.39 12.26 -12.83
CA GLY A 19 6.07 11.80 -12.44
C GLY A 19 4.99 12.88 -12.43
N ALA A 20 3.79 12.50 -12.02
CA ALA A 20 2.63 13.39 -11.88
C ALA A 20 2.49 13.87 -10.41
N PRO A 21 2.13 15.14 -10.17
CA PRO A 21 1.92 15.64 -8.81
C PRO A 21 0.66 15.01 -8.20
N LEU A 22 0.81 14.43 -7.01
CA LEU A 22 -0.29 14.07 -6.12
C LEU A 22 -0.52 15.23 -5.16
N ARG A 23 -1.76 15.72 -5.08
CA ARG A 23 -2.14 16.83 -4.21
C ARG A 23 -3.01 16.37 -3.06
N ASP A 24 -2.85 17.02 -1.92
CA ASP A 24 -3.81 17.00 -0.83
C ASP A 24 -5.14 17.57 -1.34
N ALA A 25 -6.24 16.84 -1.17
CA ALA A 25 -7.54 17.23 -1.69
C ALA A 25 -8.20 18.36 -0.85
N ALA A 26 -7.79 18.54 0.41
CA ALA A 26 -8.32 19.57 1.29
C ALA A 26 -7.57 20.90 1.14
N THR A 27 -6.26 20.87 0.88
CA THR A 27 -5.42 22.09 0.81
C THR A 27 -4.92 22.42 -0.61
N GLY A 28 -4.87 21.43 -1.51
CA GLY A 28 -4.29 21.57 -2.85
C GLY A 28 -2.75 21.50 -2.87
N GLU A 29 -2.09 21.37 -1.72
CA GLU A 29 -0.64 21.25 -1.63
C GLU A 29 -0.15 19.95 -2.27
N GLU A 30 0.97 20.00 -3.00
CA GLU A 30 1.60 18.78 -3.52
C GLU A 30 2.14 17.96 -2.34
N VAL A 31 1.83 16.67 -2.26
CA VAL A 31 2.24 15.77 -1.15
C VAL A 31 3.19 14.67 -1.61
N ALA A 32 3.16 14.31 -2.90
CA ALA A 32 4.07 13.35 -3.51
C ALA A 32 4.11 13.55 -5.03
N ARG A 33 5.04 12.86 -5.70
CA ARG A 33 4.99 12.64 -7.15
C ARG A 33 4.87 11.16 -7.44
N ILE A 34 3.99 10.77 -8.35
CA ILE A 34 3.69 9.37 -8.67
C ILE A 34 4.12 9.08 -10.11
N SER A 35 4.80 7.96 -10.30
CA SER A 35 5.12 7.42 -11.61
C SER A 35 5.30 5.92 -11.55
N THR A 36 4.96 5.24 -12.64
CA THR A 36 5.25 3.83 -12.88
C THR A 36 6.29 3.63 -13.98
N THR A 37 6.87 4.72 -14.50
CA THR A 37 7.91 4.68 -15.53
C THR A 37 9.08 3.83 -15.06
N GLY A 38 9.46 2.84 -15.87
CA GLY A 38 10.56 1.93 -15.58
C GLY A 38 10.21 0.73 -14.69
N VAL A 39 8.97 0.62 -14.20
CA VAL A 39 8.53 -0.61 -13.51
C VAL A 39 8.38 -1.75 -14.52
N ASP A 40 9.14 -2.83 -14.32
CA ASP A 40 8.96 -4.07 -15.07
C ASP A 40 7.76 -4.87 -14.53
N MET A 41 6.62 -4.69 -15.18
CA MET A 41 5.37 -5.37 -14.81
C MET A 41 5.43 -6.88 -15.05
N ALA A 42 6.22 -7.34 -16.02
CA ALA A 42 6.38 -8.77 -16.29
C ALA A 42 7.18 -9.43 -15.17
N ALA A 43 8.26 -8.80 -14.72
CA ALA A 43 9.03 -9.26 -13.56
C ALA A 43 8.20 -9.24 -12.27
N ALA A 44 7.35 -8.22 -12.06
CA ALA A 44 6.45 -8.16 -10.91
C ALA A 44 5.45 -9.34 -10.90
N LEU A 45 4.86 -9.65 -12.05
CA LEU A 45 3.96 -10.80 -12.19
C LEU A 45 4.69 -12.13 -11.97
N GLU A 46 5.89 -12.27 -12.54
CA GLU A 46 6.70 -13.48 -12.41
C GLU A 46 7.13 -13.71 -10.95
N TYR A 47 7.53 -12.66 -10.23
CA TYR A 47 7.84 -12.73 -8.80
C TYR A 47 6.65 -13.21 -7.98
N GLY A 48 5.45 -12.69 -8.28
CA GLY A 48 4.20 -13.17 -7.65
C GLY A 48 3.96 -14.66 -7.88
N ARG A 49 4.25 -15.17 -9.08
CA ARG A 49 4.02 -16.58 -9.45
C ARG A 49 5.05 -17.54 -8.89
N THR A 50 6.31 -17.14 -8.86
CA THR A 50 7.45 -18.01 -8.53
C THR A 50 7.93 -17.89 -7.09
N VAL A 51 7.71 -16.75 -6.42
CA VAL A 51 8.12 -16.52 -5.03
C VAL A 51 6.92 -16.48 -4.10
N GLY A 52 5.99 -15.55 -4.33
CA GLY A 52 4.81 -15.38 -3.45
C GLY A 52 3.85 -16.57 -3.50
N GLY A 53 3.58 -17.09 -4.70
CA GLY A 53 2.65 -18.19 -4.93
C GLY A 53 3.01 -19.47 -4.19
N PRO A 54 4.22 -20.04 -4.36
CA PRO A 54 4.64 -21.24 -3.64
C PRO A 54 4.61 -21.06 -2.13
N ALA A 55 5.17 -19.95 -1.61
CA ALA A 55 5.20 -19.66 -0.18
C ALA A 55 3.79 -19.63 0.46
N LEU A 56 2.80 -19.06 -0.23
CA LEU A 56 1.41 -19.05 0.26
C LEU A 56 0.69 -20.40 0.14
N ARG A 57 1.05 -21.22 -0.87
CA ARG A 57 0.46 -22.54 -1.11
C ARG A 57 0.99 -23.62 -0.17
N GLU A 58 2.21 -23.45 0.34
CA GLU A 58 2.79 -24.32 1.37
C GLU A 58 2.04 -24.22 2.71
N LEU A 59 1.38 -23.09 2.95
CA LEU A 59 0.59 -22.86 4.17
C LEU A 59 -0.78 -23.54 4.11
N THR A 60 -1.24 -24.01 5.25
CA THR A 60 -2.64 -24.45 5.44
C THR A 60 -3.58 -23.24 5.51
N PHE A 61 -4.89 -23.48 5.38
CA PHE A 61 -5.90 -22.44 5.58
C PHE A 61 -5.81 -21.79 6.97
N HIS A 62 -5.58 -22.58 8.02
CA HIS A 62 -5.45 -22.07 9.39
C HIS A 62 -4.21 -21.18 9.56
N GLN A 63 -3.08 -21.56 8.95
CA GLN A 63 -1.86 -20.73 8.99
C GLN A 63 -2.05 -19.42 8.23
N ARG A 64 -2.69 -19.44 7.06
CA ARG A 64 -3.04 -18.20 6.34
C ARG A 64 -3.99 -17.31 7.14
N ALA A 65 -5.01 -17.89 7.78
CA ALA A 65 -5.92 -17.15 8.65
C ALA A 65 -5.18 -16.53 9.86
N ALA A 66 -4.23 -17.24 10.45
CA ALA A 66 -3.40 -16.73 11.54
C ALA A 66 -2.52 -15.54 11.07
N LEU A 67 -1.89 -15.63 9.91
CA LEU A 67 -1.11 -14.52 9.34
C LEU A 67 -1.99 -13.29 9.05
N LEU A 68 -3.19 -13.49 8.49
CA LEU A 68 -4.14 -12.39 8.29
C LEU A 68 -4.54 -11.73 9.61
N LYS A 69 -4.74 -12.51 10.68
CA LYS A 69 -5.04 -11.97 12.01
C LYS A 69 -3.87 -11.16 12.59
N VAL A 70 -2.63 -11.62 12.40
CA VAL A 70 -1.42 -10.87 12.79
C VAL A 70 -1.34 -9.56 12.01
N LEU A 71 -1.54 -9.59 10.70
CA LEU A 71 -1.55 -8.40 9.85
C LEU A 71 -2.64 -7.40 10.29
N ALA A 72 -3.87 -7.87 10.53
CA ALA A 72 -4.96 -7.03 10.99
C ALA A 72 -4.66 -6.38 12.36
N SER A 73 -4.02 -7.12 13.26
CA SER A 73 -3.61 -6.59 14.58
C SER A 73 -2.57 -5.50 14.41
N HIS A 74 -1.55 -5.73 13.58
CA HIS A 74 -0.52 -4.74 13.26
C HIS A 74 -1.13 -3.47 12.66
N LEU A 75 -1.98 -3.58 11.63
CA LEU A 75 -2.63 -2.42 11.02
C LEU A 75 -3.51 -1.65 12.02
N ARG A 76 -4.18 -2.36 12.93
CA ARG A 76 -5.02 -1.73 13.98
C ARG A 76 -4.19 -0.91 14.98
N GLU A 77 -2.99 -1.38 15.33
CA GLU A 77 -2.05 -0.65 16.18
C GLU A 77 -1.58 0.66 15.53
N HIS A 78 -1.53 0.70 14.19
CA HIS A 78 -1.07 1.84 13.40
C HIS A 78 -2.18 2.68 12.75
N ARG A 79 -3.45 2.41 13.06
CA ARG A 79 -4.59 3.06 12.36
C ARG A 79 -4.65 4.57 12.49
N GLU A 80 -4.13 5.14 13.59
CA GLU A 80 -4.12 6.59 13.76
C GLU A 80 -3.24 7.26 12.71
N GLU A 81 -2.07 6.68 12.41
CA GLU A 81 -1.21 7.17 11.32
C GLU A 81 -1.92 7.06 9.96
N LEU A 82 -2.64 5.96 9.73
CA LEU A 82 -3.46 5.79 8.52
C LEU A 82 -4.57 6.84 8.43
N TYR A 83 -5.21 7.21 9.55
CA TYR A 83 -6.19 8.30 9.59
C TYR A 83 -5.58 9.65 9.24
N GLN A 84 -4.42 9.96 9.83
CA GLN A 84 -3.72 11.22 9.54
C GLN A 84 -3.34 11.33 8.06
N LEU A 85 -2.93 10.22 7.43
CA LEU A 85 -2.69 10.18 5.99
C LEU A 85 -3.98 10.30 5.18
N SER A 86 -5.05 9.61 5.59
CA SER A 86 -6.34 9.59 4.92
C SER A 86 -6.99 10.97 4.84
N TYR A 87 -6.79 11.85 5.83
CA TYR A 87 -7.32 13.22 5.76
C TYR A 87 -6.85 14.00 4.54
N ARG A 88 -5.67 13.68 3.99
CA ARG A 88 -5.14 14.30 2.76
C ARG A 88 -5.95 13.93 1.51
N THR A 89 -6.81 12.93 1.60
CA THR A 89 -7.76 12.57 0.54
C THR A 89 -9.05 13.39 0.59
N GLY A 90 -9.20 14.28 1.59
CA GLY A 90 -10.43 15.03 1.86
C GLY A 90 -11.48 14.25 2.64
N ALA A 91 -11.17 13.01 3.03
CA ALA A 91 -12.04 12.16 3.84
C ALA A 91 -12.26 12.73 5.25
N THR A 92 -13.45 12.52 5.80
CA THR A 92 -13.70 12.74 7.23
C THR A 92 -13.19 11.55 8.06
N LEU A 93 -13.20 11.68 9.40
CA LEU A 93 -12.92 10.55 10.28
C LEU A 93 -13.94 9.43 10.10
N ALA A 94 -15.20 9.74 9.79
CA ALA A 94 -16.23 8.72 9.59
C ALA A 94 -15.95 7.89 8.33
N ASP A 95 -15.59 8.55 7.22
CA ASP A 95 -15.21 7.89 5.97
C ASP A 95 -13.94 7.04 6.19
N SER A 96 -12.95 7.61 6.86
CA SER A 96 -11.67 6.94 7.13
C SER A 96 -11.83 5.72 8.03
N LYS A 97 -12.72 5.77 9.03
CA LYS A 97 -13.07 4.59 9.83
C LYS A 97 -13.69 3.49 8.97
N PHE A 98 -14.57 3.83 8.04
CA PHE A 98 -15.16 2.84 7.16
C PHE A 98 -14.12 2.20 6.22
N ASP A 99 -13.24 3.00 5.62
CA ASP A 99 -12.20 2.51 4.70
C ASP A 99 -11.10 1.70 5.42
N ILE A 100 -10.58 2.22 6.53
CA ILE A 100 -9.43 1.64 7.24
C ILE A 100 -9.87 0.60 8.28
N ASP A 101 -10.72 0.94 9.26
CA ASP A 101 -11.17 -0.06 10.24
C ASP A 101 -12.00 -1.16 9.52
N GLY A 102 -12.83 -0.79 8.54
CA GLY A 102 -13.59 -1.75 7.74
C GLY A 102 -12.72 -2.64 6.85
N GLY A 103 -11.61 -2.13 6.31
CA GLY A 103 -10.63 -2.94 5.58
C GLY A 103 -9.78 -3.87 6.47
N ILE A 104 -9.52 -3.47 7.73
CA ILE A 104 -8.78 -4.27 8.71
C ILE A 104 -9.61 -5.48 9.18
N GLY A 105 -10.94 -5.31 9.34
CA GLY A 105 -11.86 -6.37 9.77
C GLY A 105 -12.71 -6.03 11.00
#